data_AF-A0AAW0M7G8-F1
#
_entry.id   AF-A0AAW0M7G8-F1
#
_cell.length_a   1.000
_cell.length_b   1.000
_cell.length_c   1.000
_cell.angle_alpha   90.00
_cell.angle_beta   90.00
_cell.angle_gamma   90.00
#
_symmetry.space_group_name_H-M   'P 1'
#
loop_
_entity.id
_entity.type
_entity.pdbx_description
1 polymer ?
#
loop_
_entity_poly.entity_id
_entity_poly.type
_entity_poly.pdbx_seq_one_letter_code
_entity_poly.pdbx_strand_id
1 'polypeptide(L)'
;MAKEGPNWDGLLKWSLAHSDGTNPSRNLSEEDRKWFMEAVQAQSVDVVKRMKEITLVMQTPEQVLEAQGVTSADIEDMLDELQEHVESIDMANDLHSIGGLVPLLGYLKNSHSNIRAKAAEVVTTIVQNNPRSQQLVMEANGLEPLLSNFTSDPDVTVRTKALGAISSLIRHNKPGVTAFRLANGYAALRDALGSENVRFQR
;
A
#
# COMPACT_ATOMS: atom_id res chain seq x y z
N MET A 1 -25.45 8.80 13.02
CA MET A 1 -26.64 8.22 12.36
C MET A 1 -26.17 7.61 11.05
N ALA A 2 -25.96 6.30 11.00
CA ALA A 2 -25.67 5.59 9.76
C ALA A 2 -26.98 5.11 9.15
N LYS A 3 -27.24 5.47 7.88
CA LYS A 3 -28.00 4.73 6.85
C LYS A 3 -28.53 5.68 5.79
N GLU A 4 -27.67 6.07 4.87
CA GLU A 4 -28.03 6.05 3.45
C GLU A 4 -26.83 5.43 2.74
N GLY A 5 -26.92 4.12 2.49
CA GLY A 5 -25.99 3.45 1.61
C GLY A 5 -26.11 4.02 0.20
N PRO A 6 -25.21 3.62 -0.73
CA PRO A 6 -25.23 4.16 -2.08
C PRO A 6 -26.60 3.94 -2.70
N ASN A 7 -27.10 4.93 -3.46
CA ASN A 7 -28.34 4.79 -4.22
C ASN A 7 -28.09 3.88 -5.44
N TRP A 8 -27.73 2.63 -5.15
CA TRP A 8 -27.49 1.55 -6.12
C TRP A 8 -28.71 1.38 -7.02
N ASP A 9 -29.90 1.56 -6.46
CA ASP A 9 -31.15 1.49 -7.18
C ASP A 9 -31.24 2.60 -8.25
N GLY A 10 -30.80 3.81 -7.93
CA GLY A 10 -30.69 4.93 -8.88
C GLY A 10 -29.62 4.69 -9.95
N LEU A 11 -28.43 4.23 -9.56
CA LEU A 11 -27.32 3.91 -10.47
C LEU A 11 -27.67 2.76 -11.43
N LEU A 12 -28.34 1.72 -10.93
CA LEU A 12 -28.74 0.57 -11.71
C LEU A 12 -29.89 0.93 -12.66
N LYS A 13 -30.89 1.70 -12.20
CA LYS A 13 -31.96 2.25 -13.06
C LYS A 13 -31.39 3.17 -14.14
N TRP A 14 -30.39 3.99 -13.82
CA TRP A 14 -29.70 4.83 -14.78
C TRP A 14 -28.92 4.00 -15.80
N SER A 15 -28.10 3.04 -15.37
CA SER A 15 -27.34 2.16 -16.28
C SER A 15 -28.25 1.36 -17.21
N LEU A 16 -29.38 0.86 -16.71
CA LEU A 16 -30.39 0.15 -17.51
C LEU A 16 -31.09 1.07 -18.52
N ALA A 17 -31.33 2.34 -18.15
CA ALA A 17 -31.94 3.33 -19.04
C ALA A 17 -30.98 3.83 -20.14
N HIS A 18 -29.66 3.71 -19.94
CA HIS A 18 -28.63 4.24 -20.84
C HIS A 18 -27.82 3.16 -21.58
N SER A 19 -28.06 1.88 -21.29
CA SER A 19 -27.44 0.74 -21.98
C SER A 19 -28.47 -0.37 -22.21
N ASP A 20 -29.28 -0.22 -23.26
CA ASP A 20 -30.20 -1.28 -23.73
C ASP A 20 -29.52 -2.28 -24.69
N GLY A 21 -28.26 -2.02 -25.08
CA GLY A 21 -27.46 -2.86 -25.98
C GLY A 21 -27.96 -2.94 -27.43
N THR A 22 -29.03 -2.23 -27.79
CA THR A 22 -29.73 -2.35 -29.08
C THR A 22 -29.81 -1.05 -29.89
N ASN A 23 -29.45 0.10 -29.29
CA ASN A 23 -29.38 1.39 -29.98
C ASN A 23 -27.95 1.97 -30.05
N PRO A 24 -27.64 2.83 -31.05
CA PRO A 24 -26.36 3.54 -31.10
C PRO A 24 -26.16 4.37 -29.83
N SER A 25 -24.93 4.38 -29.30
CA SER A 25 -24.53 5.13 -28.11
C SER A 25 -24.97 6.59 -28.22
N ARG A 26 -25.98 6.98 -27.45
CA ARG A 26 -26.39 8.39 -27.32
C ARG A 26 -25.24 9.15 -26.65
N ASN A 27 -24.85 10.28 -27.24
CA ASN A 27 -23.90 11.20 -26.61
C ASN A 27 -24.49 11.66 -25.27
N LEU A 28 -23.78 11.37 -24.18
CA LEU A 28 -24.11 11.83 -22.83
C LEU A 28 -24.28 13.35 -22.85
N SER A 29 -25.36 13.86 -22.23
CA SER A 29 -25.49 15.29 -22.00
C SER A 29 -24.40 15.76 -21.03
N GLU A 30 -23.97 17.02 -21.15
CA GLU A 30 -22.97 17.58 -20.23
C GLU A 30 -23.45 17.55 -18.77
N GLU A 31 -24.75 17.69 -18.56
CA GLU A 31 -25.41 17.64 -17.25
C GLU A 31 -25.35 16.23 -16.64
N ASP A 32 -25.61 15.18 -17.44
CA ASP A 32 -25.51 13.78 -16.98
C ASP A 32 -24.07 13.38 -16.68
N ARG A 33 -23.11 13.85 -17.48
CA ARG A 33 -21.67 13.62 -17.24
C ARG A 33 -21.23 14.31 -15.95
N LYS A 34 -21.71 15.52 -15.71
CA LYS A 34 -21.39 16.29 -14.51
C LYS A 34 -21.99 15.66 -13.26
N TRP A 35 -23.26 15.24 -13.30
CA TRP A 35 -23.91 14.53 -12.21
C TRP A 35 -23.20 13.21 -11.88
N PHE A 36 -22.80 12.43 -12.89
CA PHE A 36 -22.05 11.19 -12.69
C PHE A 36 -20.68 11.45 -12.05
N MET A 37 -19.93 12.46 -12.55
CA MET A 37 -18.67 12.86 -11.94
C MET A 37 -18.87 13.34 -10.50
N GLU A 38 -19.88 14.13 -10.23
CA GLU A 38 -20.21 14.62 -8.89
C GLU A 38 -20.61 13.48 -7.94
N ALA A 39 -21.37 12.48 -8.39
CA ALA A 39 -21.74 11.31 -7.59
C ALA A 39 -20.53 10.41 -7.29
N VAL A 40 -19.64 10.21 -8.27
CA VAL A 40 -18.37 9.49 -8.08
C VAL A 40 -17.42 10.27 -7.17
N GLN A 41 -17.37 11.59 -7.30
CA GLN A 41 -16.47 12.48 -6.56
C GLN A 41 -16.98 12.80 -5.14
N ALA A 42 -18.29 12.78 -4.91
CA ALA A 42 -18.88 12.84 -3.57
C ALA A 42 -18.67 11.53 -2.79
N GLN A 43 -18.47 10.41 -3.51
CA GLN A 43 -18.14 9.11 -2.93
C GLN A 43 -16.64 8.85 -2.80
N SER A 44 -15.79 9.58 -3.54
CA SER A 44 -14.39 9.67 -3.14
C SER A 44 -14.34 10.46 -1.83
N VAL A 45 -14.29 9.76 -0.69
CA VAL A 45 -13.44 10.24 0.43
C VAL A 45 -12.21 10.79 -0.27
N ASP A 46 -11.87 12.06 -0.12
CA ASP A 46 -10.71 12.63 -0.78
C ASP A 46 -9.50 11.78 -0.35
N VAL A 47 -9.16 10.78 -1.17
CA VAL A 47 -8.28 9.68 -0.80
C VAL A 47 -6.92 10.27 -0.52
N VAL A 48 -6.53 11.27 -1.30
CA VAL A 48 -5.32 12.06 -1.09
C VAL A 48 -5.36 12.80 0.24
N LYS A 49 -6.49 13.42 0.61
CA LYS A 49 -6.64 14.01 1.95
C LYS A 49 -6.53 12.96 3.05
N ARG A 50 -7.17 11.80 2.91
CA ARG A 50 -7.10 10.73 3.92
C ARG A 50 -5.69 10.16 4.04
N MET A 51 -5.01 9.92 2.93
CA MET A 51 -3.60 9.50 2.92
C MET A 51 -2.67 10.56 3.54
N LYS A 52 -2.98 11.86 3.42
CA LYS A 52 -2.25 12.93 4.13
C LYS A 52 -2.46 12.86 5.64
N GLU A 53 -3.68 12.58 6.10
CA GLU A 53 -3.97 12.36 7.53
C GLU A 53 -3.20 11.15 8.07
N ILE A 54 -3.23 10.02 7.35
CA ILE A 54 -2.45 8.82 7.69
C ILE A 54 -0.95 9.15 7.73
N THR A 55 -0.45 9.90 6.75
CA THR A 55 0.95 10.35 6.69
C THR A 55 1.33 11.16 7.93
N LEU A 56 0.44 12.05 8.41
CA LEU A 56 0.68 12.83 9.62
C LEU A 56 0.75 11.94 10.86
N VAL A 57 -0.11 10.92 10.96
CA VAL A 57 -0.04 9.93 12.04
C VAL A 57 1.30 9.18 11.98
N MET A 58 1.75 8.74 10.80
CA MET A 58 3.05 8.05 10.64
C MET A 58 4.27 8.91 11.01
N GLN A 59 4.14 10.24 10.90
CA GLN A 59 5.18 11.19 11.28
C GLN A 59 5.14 11.54 12.78
N THR A 60 4.08 11.18 13.48
CA THR A 60 3.93 11.48 14.90
C THR A 60 4.81 10.52 15.73
N PRO A 61 5.59 11.02 16.70
CA PRO A 61 6.39 10.16 17.57
C PRO A 61 5.55 9.11 18.28
N GLU A 62 6.04 7.87 18.35
CA GLU A 62 5.35 6.72 18.95
C GLU A 62 4.87 7.02 20.38
N GLN A 63 5.69 7.72 21.19
CA GLN A 63 5.34 8.06 22.57
C GLN A 63 4.13 9.02 22.66
N VAL A 64 3.95 9.87 21.64
CA VAL A 64 2.81 10.79 21.57
C VAL A 64 1.53 10.02 21.19
N LEU A 65 1.64 9.05 20.28
CA LEU A 65 0.53 8.17 19.90
C LEU A 65 0.09 7.32 21.10
N GLU A 66 1.05 6.71 21.81
CA GLU A 66 0.78 5.93 23.03
C GLU A 66 0.13 6.78 24.13
N ALA A 67 0.59 8.02 24.34
CA ALA A 67 0.01 8.94 25.31
C ALA A 67 -1.44 9.36 24.96
N GLN A 68 -1.81 9.27 23.68
CA GLN A 68 -3.17 9.49 23.19
C GLN A 68 -4.02 8.21 23.22
N GLY A 69 -3.48 7.09 23.68
CA GLY A 69 -4.16 5.80 23.75
C GLY A 69 -4.23 5.06 22.42
N VAL A 70 -3.44 5.47 21.42
CA VAL A 70 -3.31 4.75 20.15
C VAL A 70 -2.49 3.49 20.38
N THR A 71 -3.05 2.34 20.04
CA THR A 71 -2.42 1.04 20.18
C THR A 71 -1.71 0.60 18.90
N SER A 72 -0.86 -0.43 19.00
CA SER A 72 -0.23 -1.03 17.82
C SER A 72 -1.24 -1.66 16.86
N ALA A 73 -2.42 -2.05 17.34
CA ALA A 73 -3.51 -2.56 16.51
C ALA A 73 -4.19 -1.43 15.72
N ASP A 74 -4.41 -0.27 16.34
CA ASP A 74 -4.98 0.90 15.64
C ASP A 74 -4.06 1.37 14.50
N ILE A 75 -2.74 1.28 14.70
CA ILE A 75 -1.76 1.61 13.67
C ILE A 75 -1.76 0.55 12.55
N GLU A 76 -1.94 -0.73 12.88
CA GLU A 76 -2.08 -1.80 11.89
C GLU A 76 -3.33 -1.59 11.03
N ASP A 77 -4.50 -1.34 11.64
CA ASP A 77 -5.75 -1.05 10.93
C ASP A 77 -5.63 0.20 10.03
N MET A 78 -4.89 1.22 10.48
CA MET A 78 -4.60 2.41 9.67
C MET A 78 -3.71 2.08 8.45
N LEU A 79 -2.74 1.17 8.61
CA LEU A 79 -1.89 0.72 7.50
C LEU A 79 -2.63 -0.24 6.56
N ASP A 80 -3.60 -1.01 7.05
CA ASP A 80 -4.58 -1.74 6.24
C ASP A 80 -5.35 -0.75 5.35
N GLU A 81 -5.91 0.31 5.93
CA GLU A 81 -6.61 1.35 5.18
C GLU A 81 -5.69 2.01 4.14
N LEU A 82 -4.45 2.32 4.51
CA LEU A 82 -3.47 2.87 3.57
C LEU A 82 -3.22 1.92 2.41
N GLN A 83 -3.11 0.62 2.67
CA GLN A 83 -2.86 -0.39 1.65
C GLN A 83 -3.97 -0.38 0.59
N GLU A 84 -5.23 -0.35 1.01
CA GLU A 84 -6.40 -0.29 0.11
C GLU A 84 -6.32 0.94 -0.79
N HIS A 85 -5.96 2.10 -0.24
CA HIS A 85 -5.84 3.34 -1.02
C HIS A 85 -4.72 3.27 -2.06
N VAL A 86 -3.59 2.64 -1.73
CA VAL A 86 -2.42 2.56 -2.61
C VAL A 86 -2.43 1.39 -3.59
N GLU A 87 -3.51 0.61 -3.68
CA GLU A 87 -3.66 -0.42 -4.73
C GLU A 87 -3.66 0.20 -6.13
N SER A 88 -4.08 1.46 -6.25
CA SER A 88 -3.94 2.24 -7.49
C SER A 88 -2.51 2.74 -7.67
N ILE A 89 -1.94 2.54 -8.87
CA ILE A 89 -0.59 3.02 -9.23
C ILE A 89 -0.44 4.53 -9.03
N ASP A 90 -1.50 5.30 -9.33
CA ASP A 90 -1.48 6.76 -9.16
C ASP A 90 -1.40 7.13 -7.68
N MET A 91 -2.20 6.48 -6.83
CA MET A 91 -2.17 6.70 -5.38
C MET A 91 -0.86 6.24 -4.73
N ALA A 92 -0.31 5.10 -5.18
CA ALA A 92 1.02 4.65 -4.76
C ALA A 92 2.10 5.72 -5.06
N ASN A 93 2.03 6.37 -6.23
CA ASN A 93 2.95 7.44 -6.58
C ASN A 93 2.67 8.73 -5.80
N ASP A 94 1.41 9.04 -5.53
CA ASP A 94 1.01 10.21 -4.74
C ASP A 94 1.44 10.08 -3.27
N LEU A 95 1.49 8.86 -2.71
CA LEU A 95 2.00 8.61 -1.36
C LEU A 95 3.40 9.21 -1.17
N HIS A 96 4.27 9.09 -2.17
CA HIS A 96 5.58 9.72 -2.13
C HIS A 96 5.47 11.25 -2.19
N SER A 97 4.67 11.79 -3.10
CA SER A 97 4.49 13.22 -3.30
C SER A 97 3.93 13.95 -2.07
N ILE A 98 3.10 13.27 -1.27
CA ILE A 98 2.56 13.81 0.00
C ILE A 98 3.48 13.57 1.21
N GLY A 99 4.65 12.96 1.00
CA GLY A 99 5.64 12.72 2.06
C GLY A 99 5.40 11.47 2.92
N GLY A 100 4.54 10.55 2.49
CA GLY A 100 4.20 9.34 3.24
C GLY A 100 5.17 8.17 3.05
N LEU A 101 5.99 8.19 1.99
CA LEU A 101 6.93 7.09 1.71
C LEU A 101 7.99 6.91 2.82
N VAL A 102 8.65 7.99 3.23
CA VAL A 102 9.74 7.93 4.22
C VAL A 102 9.24 7.45 5.60
N PRO A 103 8.11 7.98 6.13
CA PRO A 103 7.49 7.45 7.35
C PRO A 103 7.11 5.97 7.24
N LEU A 104 6.52 5.55 6.12
CA LEU A 104 6.19 4.14 5.88
C LEU A 104 7.44 3.24 5.94
N LEU A 105 8.55 3.65 5.32
CA LEU A 105 9.81 2.92 5.42
C LEU A 105 10.40 2.95 6.84
N GLY A 106 10.15 4.02 7.60
CA GLY A 106 10.49 4.10 9.03
C GLY A 106 9.77 3.06 9.86
N TYR A 107 8.51 2.77 9.55
CA TYR A 107 7.70 1.75 10.22
C TYR A 107 8.21 0.31 10.04
N LEU A 108 9.07 0.06 9.04
CA LEU A 108 9.80 -1.22 8.94
C LEU A 108 10.75 -1.46 10.13
N LYS A 109 11.07 -0.42 10.92
CA LYS A 109 11.90 -0.51 12.12
C LYS A 109 11.10 -0.33 13.42
N ASN A 110 9.76 -0.38 13.35
CA ASN A 110 8.91 -0.18 14.52
C ASN A 110 9.11 -1.28 15.58
N SER A 111 8.85 -0.94 16.85
CA SER A 111 8.98 -1.84 18.00
C SER A 111 8.06 -3.07 17.89
N HIS A 112 6.86 -2.91 17.33
CA HIS A 112 5.84 -3.93 17.18
C HIS A 112 5.95 -4.71 15.86
N SER A 113 5.89 -6.05 15.93
CA SER A 113 6.05 -6.90 14.74
C SER A 113 4.87 -6.78 13.77
N ASN A 114 3.65 -6.58 14.26
CA ASN A 114 2.47 -6.40 13.40
C ASN A 114 2.61 -5.16 12.51
N ILE A 115 3.08 -4.03 13.06
CA ILE A 115 3.36 -2.80 12.30
C ILE A 115 4.47 -3.04 11.26
N ARG A 116 5.58 -3.72 11.63
CA ARG A 116 6.65 -4.03 10.67
C ARG A 116 6.17 -4.91 9.51
N ALA A 117 5.36 -5.94 9.82
CA ALA A 117 4.79 -6.83 8.82
C ALA A 117 3.84 -6.08 7.88
N LYS A 118 2.95 -5.24 8.43
CA LYS A 118 1.99 -4.47 7.66
C LYS A 118 2.63 -3.38 6.82
N ALA A 119 3.66 -2.70 7.34
CA ALA A 119 4.44 -1.74 6.56
C ALA A 119 5.14 -2.42 5.36
N ALA A 120 5.73 -3.61 5.54
CA ALA A 120 6.31 -4.37 4.43
C ALA A 120 5.26 -4.79 3.39
N GLU A 121 4.04 -5.09 3.83
CA GLU A 121 2.91 -5.39 2.95
C GLU A 121 2.46 -4.17 2.14
N VAL A 122 2.32 -2.98 2.75
CA VAL A 122 2.05 -1.73 2.01
C VAL A 122 3.17 -1.43 1.01
N VAL A 123 4.44 -1.61 1.42
CA VAL A 123 5.59 -1.46 0.51
C VAL A 123 5.50 -2.44 -0.67
N THR A 124 5.03 -3.66 -0.44
CA THR A 124 4.79 -4.63 -1.51
C THR A 124 3.79 -4.09 -2.52
N THR A 125 2.65 -3.57 -2.06
CA THR A 125 1.60 -3.01 -2.91
C THR A 125 2.11 -1.84 -3.75
N ILE A 126 2.78 -0.84 -3.15
CA ILE A 126 3.19 0.36 -3.90
C ILE A 126 4.23 0.06 -4.99
N VAL A 127 5.10 -0.94 -4.81
CA VAL A 127 6.16 -1.26 -5.79
C VAL A 127 5.76 -2.32 -6.80
N GLN A 128 4.66 -3.05 -6.57
CA GLN A 128 4.23 -4.15 -7.43
C GLN A 128 3.87 -3.62 -8.82
N ASN A 129 4.63 -4.04 -9.83
CA ASN A 129 4.48 -3.58 -11.21
C ASN A 129 4.52 -2.05 -11.38
N ASN A 130 5.20 -1.33 -10.48
CA ASN A 130 5.30 0.13 -10.48
C ASN A 130 6.78 0.58 -10.49
N PRO A 131 7.39 0.76 -11.68
CA PRO A 131 8.80 1.15 -11.80
C PRO A 131 9.16 2.46 -11.10
N ARG A 132 8.23 3.42 -11.06
CA ARG A 132 8.43 4.72 -10.39
C ARG A 132 8.55 4.52 -8.88
N SER A 133 7.61 3.81 -8.27
CA SER A 133 7.67 3.53 -6.83
C SER A 133 8.84 2.62 -6.46
N GLN A 134 9.19 1.64 -7.31
CA GLN A 134 10.42 0.85 -7.14
C GLN A 134 11.66 1.76 -7.06
N GLN A 135 11.80 2.71 -7.98
CA GLN A 135 12.92 3.66 -7.98
C GLN A 135 12.93 4.52 -6.70
N LEU A 136 11.78 5.10 -6.33
CA LEU A 136 11.66 5.97 -5.15
C LEU A 136 11.98 5.22 -3.84
N VAL A 137 11.55 3.96 -3.72
CA VAL A 137 11.91 3.11 -2.57
C VAL A 137 13.41 2.82 -2.53
N MET A 138 14.05 2.57 -3.68
CA MET A 138 15.49 2.37 -3.75
C MET A 138 16.28 3.63 -3.36
N GLU A 139 15.86 4.80 -3.85
CA GLU A 139 16.47 6.09 -3.54
C GLU A 139 16.33 6.46 -2.05
N ALA A 140 15.21 6.09 -1.43
CA ALA A 140 14.97 6.24 0.00
C ALA A 140 15.66 5.16 0.87
N ASN A 141 16.54 4.34 0.28
CA ASN A 141 17.24 3.23 0.96
C ASN A 141 16.30 2.22 1.63
N GLY A 142 15.12 1.99 1.03
CA GLY A 142 14.10 1.07 1.57
C GLY A 142 14.50 -0.41 1.51
N LEU A 143 15.49 -0.78 0.68
CA LEU A 143 15.97 -2.16 0.59
C LEU A 143 16.67 -2.63 1.88
N GLU A 144 17.41 -1.75 2.56
CA GLU A 144 18.16 -2.08 3.78
C GLU A 144 17.24 -2.58 4.93
N PRO A 145 16.20 -1.84 5.36
CA PRO A 145 15.31 -2.32 6.42
C PRO A 145 14.55 -3.58 6.02
N LEU A 146 14.17 -3.74 4.74
CA LEU A 146 13.55 -4.96 4.26
C LEU A 146 14.47 -6.17 4.38
N LEU A 147 15.75 -6.03 4.03
CA LEU A 147 16.75 -7.10 4.18
C LEU A 147 17.01 -7.43 5.65
N SER A 148 17.11 -6.42 6.51
CA SER A 148 17.23 -6.61 7.97
C SER A 148 16.06 -7.42 8.50
N ASN A 149 14.83 -7.04 8.14
CA ASN A 149 13.61 -7.72 8.56
C ASN A 149 13.54 -9.15 8.02
N PHE A 150 13.91 -9.39 6.76
CA PHE A 150 13.91 -10.73 6.17
C PHE A 150 14.91 -11.68 6.88
N THR A 151 16.09 -11.17 7.21
CA THR A 151 17.19 -11.99 7.72
C THR A 151 17.16 -12.20 9.23
N SER A 152 16.72 -11.18 9.99
CA SER A 152 17.02 -11.07 11.42
C SER A 152 15.79 -10.87 12.30
N ASP A 153 14.60 -10.63 11.74
CA ASP A 153 13.40 -10.42 12.56
C ASP A 153 13.00 -11.71 13.29
N PRO A 154 12.66 -11.66 14.59
CA PRO A 154 12.19 -12.83 15.33
C PRO A 154 10.84 -13.35 14.83
N ASP A 155 10.00 -12.49 14.25
CA ASP A 155 8.66 -12.84 13.79
C ASP A 155 8.70 -13.34 12.34
N VAL A 156 8.30 -14.60 12.13
CA VAL A 156 8.26 -15.22 10.80
C VAL A 156 7.36 -14.44 9.83
N THR A 157 6.26 -13.85 10.31
CA THR A 157 5.33 -13.10 9.47
C THR A 157 6.01 -11.85 8.92
N VAL A 158 6.76 -11.14 9.75
CA VAL A 158 7.56 -9.98 9.30
C VAL A 158 8.58 -10.42 8.25
N ARG A 159 9.30 -11.51 8.50
CA ARG A 159 10.28 -12.05 7.55
C ARG A 159 9.64 -12.42 6.20
N THR A 160 8.47 -13.08 6.21
CA THR A 160 7.74 -13.46 4.99
C THR A 160 7.24 -12.23 4.22
N LYS A 161 6.67 -11.23 4.90
CA LYS A 161 6.20 -9.99 4.25
C LYS A 161 7.35 -9.17 3.68
N ALA A 162 8.46 -9.08 4.41
CA ALA A 162 9.69 -8.43 3.92
C ALA A 162 10.24 -9.11 2.67
N LEU A 163 10.25 -10.45 2.61
CA LEU A 163 10.65 -11.19 1.41
C LEU A 163 9.72 -10.90 0.22
N GLY A 164 8.41 -10.85 0.46
CA GLY A 164 7.42 -10.45 -0.56
C GLY A 164 7.70 -9.05 -1.12
N ALA A 165 7.96 -8.09 -0.24
CA ALA A 165 8.30 -6.72 -0.62
C ALA A 165 9.59 -6.66 -1.45
N ILE A 166 10.65 -7.35 -1.04
CA ILE A 166 11.91 -7.43 -1.78
C ILE A 166 11.67 -8.02 -3.17
N SER A 167 10.92 -9.13 -3.26
CA SER A 167 10.60 -9.78 -4.53
C SER A 167 9.91 -8.82 -5.50
N SER A 168 8.91 -8.07 -5.03
CA SER A 168 8.22 -7.06 -5.84
C SER A 168 9.12 -5.87 -6.18
N LEU A 169 9.98 -5.43 -5.26
CA LEU A 169 10.89 -4.29 -5.43
C LEU A 169 11.95 -4.53 -6.52
N ILE A 170 12.49 -5.75 -6.60
CA ILE A 170 13.57 -6.09 -7.54
C ILE A 170 13.05 -6.67 -8.87
N ARG A 171 11.78 -7.08 -8.93
CA ARG A 171 11.16 -7.64 -10.14
C ARG A 171 11.23 -6.64 -11.29
N HIS A 172 11.81 -7.07 -12.42
CA HIS A 172 12.04 -6.24 -13.61
C HIS A 172 12.83 -4.95 -13.34
N ASN A 173 13.53 -4.84 -12.20
CA ASN A 173 14.31 -3.68 -11.77
C ASN A 173 15.80 -4.05 -11.67
N LYS A 174 16.56 -3.84 -12.76
CA LYS A 174 17.99 -4.22 -12.83
C LYS A 174 18.87 -3.57 -11.74
N PRO A 175 18.72 -2.26 -11.42
CA PRO A 175 19.39 -1.66 -10.26
C PRO A 175 19.03 -2.37 -8.95
N GLY A 176 17.74 -2.65 -8.72
CA GLY A 176 17.27 -3.38 -7.53
C GLY A 176 17.92 -4.77 -7.38
N VAL A 177 17.97 -5.56 -8.46
CA VAL A 177 18.63 -6.88 -8.47
C VAL A 177 20.13 -6.75 -8.15
N THR A 178 20.79 -5.70 -8.65
CA THR A 178 22.20 -5.47 -8.37
C THR A 178 22.43 -5.09 -6.91
N ALA A 179 21.61 -4.21 -6.36
CA ALA A 179 21.67 -3.83 -4.94
C ALA A 179 21.41 -5.04 -4.02
N PHE A 180 20.41 -5.85 -4.34
CA PHE A 180 20.10 -7.07 -3.59
C PHE A 180 21.28 -8.06 -3.57
N ARG A 181 21.95 -8.23 -4.72
CA ARG A 181 23.16 -9.06 -4.82
C ARG A 181 24.32 -8.50 -3.99
N LEU A 182 24.57 -7.19 -4.06
CA LEU A 182 25.63 -6.53 -3.29
C LEU A 182 25.40 -6.63 -1.78
N ALA A 183 24.13 -6.66 -1.36
CA ALA A 183 23.74 -6.85 0.03
C ALA A 183 23.65 -8.32 0.47
N ASN A 184 24.28 -9.25 -0.25
CA ASN A 184 24.28 -10.70 0.03
C ASN A 184 22.89 -11.36 0.07
N GLY A 185 21.90 -10.79 -0.63
CA GLY A 185 20.52 -11.27 -0.62
C GLY A 185 20.36 -12.73 -1.08
N TYR A 186 21.18 -13.22 -2.00
CA TYR A 186 21.13 -14.62 -2.45
C TYR A 186 21.57 -15.62 -1.37
N ALA A 187 22.53 -15.24 -0.52
CA ALA A 187 22.91 -16.07 0.62
C ALA A 187 21.76 -16.15 1.63
N ALA A 188 21.13 -15.01 1.92
CA ALA A 188 19.95 -14.96 2.78
C ALA A 188 18.79 -15.82 2.26
N LEU A 189 18.55 -15.84 0.94
CA LEU A 189 17.56 -16.73 0.32
C LEU A 189 17.89 -18.21 0.50
N ARG A 190 19.15 -18.59 0.26
CA ARG A 190 19.61 -19.97 0.46
C ARG A 190 19.41 -20.41 1.91
N ASP A 191 19.76 -19.54 2.85
CA ASP A 191 19.65 -19.85 4.28
C ASP A 191 18.17 -19.92 4.72
N ALA A 192 17.30 -19.08 4.16
CA ALA A 192 15.86 -19.16 4.38
C ALA A 192 15.24 -20.45 3.82
N LEU A 193 15.64 -20.89 2.63
CA LEU A 193 15.20 -22.15 2.01
C LEU A 193 15.66 -23.39 2.81
N GLY A 194 16.82 -23.29 3.48
CA GLY A 194 17.33 -24.33 4.37
C GLY A 194 16.64 -24.38 5.74
N SER A 195 15.81 -23.38 6.08
CA SER A 195 15.08 -23.36 7.35
C SER A 195 13.91 -24.35 7.34
N GLU A 196 13.54 -24.88 8.51
CA GLU A 196 12.37 -25.78 8.67
C GLU A 196 11.01 -25.09 8.42
N ASN A 197 11.01 -23.79 8.14
CA ASN A 197 9.78 -23.03 7.99
C ASN A 197 9.21 -23.18 6.58
N VAL A 198 8.08 -23.87 6.49
CA VAL A 198 7.37 -24.16 5.23
C VAL A 198 7.01 -22.89 4.45
N ARG A 199 6.82 -21.72 5.11
CA ARG A 199 6.53 -20.46 4.42
C ARG A 199 7.67 -19.97 3.53
N PHE A 200 8.92 -20.38 3.79
CA PHE A 200 10.07 -20.04 2.95
C PHE A 200 10.40 -21.12 1.90
N GLN A 201 9.79 -22.31 1.98
CA GLN A 201 10.06 -23.44 1.09
C GLN A 201 9.03 -23.57 -0.06
N ARG A 202 7.97 -22.77 -0.04
CA ARG A 202 6.90 -22.73 -1.06
C ARG A 202 7.06 -21.50 -1.94
#